data_AF-A0A0F9KVJ2-F1
#
_entry.id   AF-A0A0F9KVJ2-F1
#
_cell.length_a   1.000
_cell.length_b   1.000
_cell.length_c   1.000
_cell.angle_alpha   90.00
_cell.angle_beta   90.00
_cell.angle_gamma   90.00
#
_symmetry.space_group_name_H-M   'P 1'
#
loop_
_entity.id
_entity.type
_entity.pdbx_description
1 polymer ?
#
loop_
_entity_poly.entity_id
_entity_poly.type
_entity_poly.pdbx_seq_one_letter_code
_entity_poly.pdbx_strand_id
1 'polypeptide(L)'
;MLEEQFETLIKLLKLQDLVKLKEFTSRFKENEILEGSNYEKFNHKIENFFYLALSKFLLEWRFKEFEHLFNYSDRLGIFIDVKKILNSELREKVISDLHIDGMQRGQIGNIFNHIRFFNKYNLFERDLSIVQSDLTEEIKKKDQALIANLQDLFGKVSNSLIFYACKIMPKDLYLTRIKPYENLNVNTVLMNDERSNLRYALNLRFLKRFTDGFTLYGLSIRYLSSVKQFLETFNNEYVASENKKFIEFDIIYPPIYYDIEDFHEYHIKKRHFVSPTNILKNQNNISDKGKYKFYSLSMILLAGLGPQGYGFTYSTPRGEVIEICSDQKENEAIIIKFKQYLKRKFLRKLEEELTNLSINLVIKKRIIDFLWEILKPRVLINYYNKDPILKKIRSYLYQIDEFQQEQKFELEVIINKISLALSVILRRIKLKDQFMTRMNLVYEGKIKSEDIAKLTSLRGKSHYDVLQERFFFQNEINWFFKDYAKEIKA
;
A
#
# COMPACT_ATOMS: atom_id res chain seq x y z
N MET A 1 -7.44 5.74 -52.93
CA MET A 1 -6.08 5.45 -52.38
C MET A 1 -5.91 5.95 -50.93
N LEU A 2 -6.17 7.23 -50.62
CA LEU A 2 -6.08 7.77 -49.24
C LEU A 2 -7.12 7.22 -48.25
N GLU A 3 -8.36 6.96 -48.67
CA GLU A 3 -9.42 6.37 -47.82
C GLU A 3 -9.15 4.91 -47.45
N GLU A 4 -8.58 4.13 -48.37
CA GLU A 4 -8.26 2.72 -48.16
C GLU A 4 -7.06 2.54 -47.22
N GLN A 5 -6.07 3.43 -47.34
CA GLN A 5 -4.96 3.55 -46.40
C GLN A 5 -5.42 4.00 -45.01
N PHE A 6 -6.46 4.84 -44.95
CA PHE A 6 -7.06 5.33 -43.72
C PHE A 6 -7.86 4.24 -42.97
N GLU A 7 -8.69 3.47 -43.68
CA GLU A 7 -9.33 2.27 -43.13
C GLU A 7 -8.29 1.26 -42.63
N THR A 8 -7.17 1.14 -43.34
CA THR A 8 -6.06 0.26 -42.97
C THR A 8 -5.37 0.74 -41.69
N LEU A 9 -5.09 2.03 -41.54
CA LEU A 9 -4.53 2.58 -40.29
C LEU A 9 -5.48 2.34 -39.11
N ILE A 10 -6.78 2.62 -39.28
CA ILE A 10 -7.78 2.37 -38.23
C ILE A 10 -7.91 0.87 -37.92
N LYS A 11 -7.87 -0.01 -38.93
CA LYS A 11 -7.86 -1.47 -38.73
C LYS A 11 -6.60 -1.90 -37.98
N LEU A 12 -5.42 -1.42 -38.38
CA LEU A 12 -4.14 -1.79 -37.77
C LEU A 12 -4.05 -1.28 -36.32
N LEU A 13 -4.54 -0.06 -36.05
CA LEU A 13 -4.68 0.50 -34.71
C LEU A 13 -5.70 -0.30 -33.86
N LYS A 14 -6.81 -0.76 -34.45
CA LYS A 14 -7.80 -1.61 -33.77
C LYS A 14 -7.28 -3.03 -33.49
N LEU A 15 -6.48 -3.59 -34.40
CA LEU A 15 -5.91 -4.93 -34.33
C LEU A 15 -4.66 -5.03 -33.43
N GLN A 16 -4.13 -3.91 -32.94
CA GLN A 16 -2.90 -3.83 -32.13
C GLN A 16 -1.66 -4.49 -32.77
N ASP A 17 -1.64 -4.62 -34.10
CA ASP A 17 -0.53 -5.25 -34.83
C ASP A 17 0.61 -4.22 -35.04
N LEU A 18 1.45 -4.09 -34.01
CA LEU A 18 2.52 -3.10 -33.93
C LEU A 18 3.60 -3.26 -35.03
N VAL A 19 3.77 -4.47 -35.58
CA VAL A 19 4.72 -4.74 -36.67
C VAL A 19 4.18 -4.16 -37.97
N LYS A 20 2.92 -4.44 -38.31
CA LYS A 20 2.27 -3.88 -39.50
C LYS A 20 2.03 -2.38 -39.41
N LEU A 21 1.81 -1.83 -38.21
CA LEU A 21 1.74 -0.38 -38.02
C LEU A 21 3.08 0.30 -38.36
N LYS A 22 4.20 -0.35 -38.01
CA LYS A 22 5.56 0.12 -38.28
C LYS A 22 5.93 -0.02 -39.77
N GLU A 23 5.49 -1.10 -40.43
CA GLU A 23 5.60 -1.26 -41.89
C GLU A 23 4.72 -0.27 -42.67
N PHE A 24 3.50 -0.02 -42.20
CA PHE A 24 2.58 0.94 -42.81
C PHE A 24 3.13 2.38 -42.75
N THR A 25 3.70 2.77 -41.61
CA THR A 25 4.30 4.11 -41.42
C THR A 25 5.64 4.30 -42.14
N SER A 26 6.45 3.24 -42.30
CA SER A 26 7.70 3.30 -43.07
C SER A 26 7.45 3.39 -44.57
N ARG A 27 6.50 2.61 -45.11
CA ARG A 27 6.02 2.76 -46.50
C ARG A 27 5.42 4.14 -46.80
N PHE A 28 4.94 4.83 -45.76
CA PHE A 28 4.43 6.20 -45.88
C PHE A 28 5.54 7.26 -45.98
N LYS A 29 6.70 7.02 -45.39
CA LYS A 29 7.88 7.92 -45.46
C LYS A 29 8.66 7.78 -46.78
N GLU A 30 8.58 6.64 -47.45
CA GLU A 30 9.27 6.39 -48.72
C GLU A 30 8.51 6.88 -49.96
N ASN A 31 7.23 7.27 -49.84
CA ASN A 31 6.53 7.96 -50.93
C ASN A 31 6.90 9.44 -50.92
N GLU A 32 8.04 9.75 -51.54
CA GLU A 32 8.32 11.09 -52.05
C GLU A 32 7.16 11.55 -52.93
N ILE A 33 6.45 12.58 -52.46
CA ILE A 33 5.74 13.66 -53.16
C ILE A 33 4.65 14.12 -52.19
N LEU A 34 5.01 15.06 -51.32
CA LEU A 34 4.11 16.10 -50.82
C LEU A 34 4.97 17.33 -50.46
N GLU A 35 5.86 17.75 -51.36
CA GLU A 35 6.26 19.16 -51.39
C GLU A 35 5.12 19.94 -52.05
N GLY A 36 4.33 20.61 -51.22
CA GLY A 36 3.18 21.41 -51.64
C GLY A 36 2.06 21.40 -50.61
N SER A 37 1.24 22.45 -50.64
CA SER A 37 0.08 22.83 -49.78
C SER A 37 -0.92 21.74 -49.34
N ASN A 38 -0.71 20.47 -49.69
CA ASN A 38 -1.45 19.30 -49.25
C ASN A 38 -0.77 18.50 -48.11
N TYR A 39 0.54 18.67 -47.85
CA TYR A 39 1.21 18.01 -46.71
C TYR A 39 0.63 18.45 -45.37
N GLU A 40 0.44 19.76 -45.18
CA GLU A 40 -0.16 20.32 -43.98
C GLU A 40 -1.59 19.81 -43.76
N LYS A 41 -2.40 19.76 -44.84
CA LYS A 41 -3.78 19.22 -44.78
C LYS A 41 -3.80 17.73 -44.46
N PHE A 42 -2.82 16.97 -44.94
CA PHE A 42 -2.70 15.54 -44.69
C PHE A 42 -2.21 15.24 -43.27
N ASN A 43 -1.21 15.97 -42.77
CA ASN A 43 -0.78 15.92 -41.37
C ASN A 43 -1.92 16.26 -40.41
N HIS A 44 -2.71 17.29 -40.72
CA HIS A 44 -3.86 17.67 -39.90
C HIS A 44 -4.94 16.56 -39.86
N LYS A 45 -5.14 15.81 -40.94
CA LYS A 45 -6.06 14.65 -40.93
C LYS A 45 -5.52 13.51 -40.07
N ILE A 46 -4.25 13.15 -40.22
CA ILE A 46 -3.61 12.11 -39.39
C ILE A 46 -3.68 12.49 -37.91
N GLU A 47 -3.34 13.74 -37.58
CA GLU A 47 -3.40 14.28 -36.22
C GLU A 47 -4.82 14.19 -35.65
N ASN A 48 -5.84 14.61 -36.41
CA ASN A 48 -7.25 14.49 -35.97
C ASN A 48 -7.64 13.03 -35.68
N PHE A 49 -7.28 12.09 -36.55
CA PHE A 49 -7.60 10.68 -36.35
C PHE A 49 -6.84 10.06 -35.19
N PHE A 50 -5.61 10.50 -34.96
CA PHE A 50 -4.83 10.12 -33.79
C PHE A 50 -5.53 10.54 -32.49
N TYR A 51 -6.02 11.79 -32.42
CA TYR A 51 -6.80 12.28 -31.28
C TYR A 51 -8.13 11.54 -31.10
N LEU A 52 -8.82 11.20 -32.19
CA LEU A 52 -10.05 10.40 -32.15
C LEU A 52 -9.79 8.99 -31.58
N ALA A 53 -8.69 8.35 -31.95
CA ALA A 53 -8.31 7.04 -31.44
C ALA A 53 -7.97 7.10 -29.93
N LEU A 54 -7.18 8.09 -29.50
CA LEU A 54 -6.92 8.32 -28.07
C LEU A 54 -8.20 8.57 -27.28
N SER A 55 -9.09 9.42 -27.81
CA SER A 55 -10.38 9.72 -27.21
C SER A 55 -11.25 8.47 -27.05
N LYS A 56 -11.28 7.63 -28.09
CA LYS A 56 -12.00 6.35 -28.06
C LYS A 56 -11.45 5.39 -27.01
N PHE A 57 -10.14 5.21 -26.94
CA PHE A 57 -9.53 4.34 -25.93
C PHE A 57 -9.81 4.83 -24.51
N LEU A 58 -9.84 6.15 -24.29
CA LEU A 58 -10.17 6.71 -22.99
C LEU A 58 -11.64 6.45 -22.60
N LEU A 59 -12.59 6.62 -23.55
CA LEU A 59 -14.01 6.31 -23.35
C LEU A 59 -14.28 4.82 -23.08
N GLU A 60 -13.53 3.92 -23.74
CA GLU A 60 -13.64 2.46 -23.59
C GLU A 60 -12.82 1.92 -22.40
N TRP A 61 -12.20 2.79 -21.59
CA TRP A 61 -11.30 2.43 -20.47
C TRP A 61 -10.12 1.53 -20.87
N ARG A 62 -9.66 1.64 -22.13
CA ARG A 62 -8.53 0.89 -22.71
C ARG A 62 -7.20 1.61 -22.47
N PHE A 63 -6.82 1.71 -21.19
CA PHE A 63 -5.66 2.52 -20.75
C PHE A 63 -4.32 2.06 -21.32
N LYS A 64 -4.12 0.75 -21.53
CA LYS A 64 -2.86 0.24 -22.09
C LYS A 64 -2.70 0.65 -23.55
N GLU A 65 -3.76 0.52 -24.33
CA GLU A 65 -3.77 0.93 -25.74
C GLU A 65 -3.67 2.45 -25.88
N PHE A 66 -4.30 3.21 -24.98
CA PHE A 66 -4.09 4.65 -24.88
C PHE A 66 -2.61 4.98 -24.65
N GLU A 67 -1.97 4.37 -23.64
CA GLU A 67 -0.56 4.61 -23.33
C GLU A 67 0.35 4.24 -24.52
N HIS A 68 0.12 3.10 -25.17
CA HIS A 68 0.87 2.70 -26.34
C HIS A 68 0.73 3.70 -27.50
N LEU A 69 -0.49 4.15 -27.78
CA LEU A 69 -0.73 5.12 -28.84
C LEU A 69 -0.12 6.48 -28.49
N PHE A 70 -0.34 6.97 -27.26
CA PHE A 70 0.19 8.24 -26.77
C PHE A 70 1.71 8.29 -26.91
N ASN A 71 2.42 7.25 -26.47
CA ASN A 71 3.88 7.16 -26.57
C ASN A 71 4.37 6.96 -28.02
N TYR A 72 3.50 6.59 -28.95
CA TYR A 72 3.83 6.48 -30.38
C TYR A 72 3.78 7.83 -31.10
N SER A 73 3.21 8.86 -30.48
CA SER A 73 3.11 10.22 -31.05
C SER A 73 4.46 10.77 -31.51
N ASP A 74 5.51 10.57 -30.70
CA ASP A 74 6.89 10.97 -31.02
C ASP A 74 7.38 10.39 -32.36
N ARG A 75 7.00 9.13 -32.67
CA ARG A 75 7.40 8.47 -33.92
C ARG A 75 6.66 9.00 -35.14
N LEU A 76 5.48 9.57 -34.92
CA LEU A 76 4.66 10.22 -35.94
C LEU A 76 4.95 11.73 -36.04
N GLY A 77 5.81 12.29 -35.17
CA GLY A 77 6.05 13.73 -35.11
C GLY A 77 4.84 14.54 -34.65
N ILE A 78 3.90 13.92 -33.93
CA ILE A 78 2.70 14.59 -33.42
C ILE A 78 3.01 15.14 -32.03
N PHE A 79 2.94 16.46 -31.87
CA PHE A 79 2.98 17.07 -30.54
C PHE A 79 1.60 16.97 -29.89
N ILE A 80 1.53 16.36 -28.70
CA ILE A 80 0.25 16.14 -28.02
C ILE A 80 -0.25 17.42 -27.37
N ASP A 81 -1.38 17.91 -27.88
CA ASP A 81 -2.28 18.81 -27.18
C ASP A 81 -3.41 18.01 -26.53
N VAL A 82 -3.37 17.90 -25.21
CA VAL A 82 -4.35 17.15 -24.43
C VAL A 82 -5.76 17.72 -24.56
N LYS A 83 -5.91 19.02 -24.86
CA LYS A 83 -7.23 19.64 -25.06
C LYS A 83 -7.98 19.04 -26.26
N LYS A 84 -7.27 18.41 -27.20
CA LYS A 84 -7.85 17.70 -28.35
C LYS A 84 -8.25 16.24 -28.04
N ILE A 85 -7.81 15.68 -26.91
CA ILE A 85 -8.18 14.32 -26.45
C ILE A 85 -9.42 14.43 -25.55
N LEU A 86 -10.61 14.35 -26.15
CA LEU A 86 -11.89 14.66 -25.52
C LEU A 86 -11.94 16.08 -24.93
N ASN A 87 -13.13 16.69 -24.98
CA ASN A 87 -13.34 17.92 -24.22
C ASN A 87 -13.23 17.66 -22.70
N SER A 88 -13.03 18.71 -21.92
CA SER A 88 -12.83 18.60 -20.47
C SER A 88 -14.01 17.95 -19.76
N GLU A 89 -15.24 18.20 -20.20
CA GLU A 89 -16.45 17.64 -19.58
C GLU A 89 -16.51 16.11 -19.74
N LEU A 90 -16.17 15.60 -20.93
CA LEU A 90 -16.12 14.16 -21.19
C LEU A 90 -14.97 13.49 -20.43
N ARG A 91 -13.81 14.14 -20.32
CA ARG A 91 -12.70 13.62 -19.49
C ARG A 91 -13.12 13.52 -18.01
N GLU A 92 -13.79 14.55 -17.50
CA GLU A 92 -14.34 14.54 -16.14
C GLU A 92 -15.37 13.44 -15.93
N LYS A 93 -16.28 13.26 -16.89
CA LYS A 93 -17.25 12.17 -16.84
C LYS A 93 -16.59 10.80 -16.79
N VAL A 94 -15.58 10.54 -17.65
CA VAL A 94 -14.86 9.27 -17.66
C VAL A 94 -14.23 8.98 -16.30
N ILE A 95 -13.54 9.95 -15.70
CA ILE A 95 -12.90 9.73 -14.41
C ILE A 95 -13.89 9.64 -13.24
N SER A 96 -15.00 10.38 -13.28
CA SER A 96 -16.09 10.22 -12.32
C SER A 96 -16.72 8.83 -12.41
N ASP A 97 -16.96 8.31 -13.61
CA ASP A 97 -17.53 6.96 -13.80
C ASP A 97 -16.58 5.88 -13.26
N LEU A 98 -15.27 6.01 -13.51
CA LEU A 98 -14.23 5.13 -12.96
C LEU A 98 -14.12 5.21 -11.43
N HIS A 99 -14.29 6.40 -10.87
CA HIS A 99 -14.28 6.61 -9.44
C HIS A 99 -15.51 5.96 -8.78
N ILE A 100 -16.69 6.19 -9.34
CA ILE A 100 -17.96 5.59 -8.88
C ILE A 100 -17.89 4.06 -8.95
N ASP A 101 -17.41 3.49 -10.06
CA ASP A 101 -17.25 2.04 -10.23
C ASP A 101 -16.27 1.47 -9.18
N GLY A 102 -15.14 2.14 -8.95
CA GLY A 102 -14.16 1.75 -7.94
C GLY A 102 -14.74 1.75 -6.51
N MET A 103 -15.54 2.75 -6.17
CA MET A 103 -16.22 2.82 -4.87
C MET A 103 -17.28 1.72 -4.72
N GLN A 104 -18.13 1.52 -5.74
CA GLN A 104 -19.20 0.52 -5.72
C GLN A 104 -18.69 -0.91 -5.63
N ARG A 105 -17.56 -1.22 -6.29
CA ARG A 105 -16.94 -2.55 -6.25
C ARG A 105 -16.02 -2.78 -5.05
N GLY A 106 -15.86 -1.79 -4.17
CA GLY A 106 -14.87 -1.85 -3.08
C GLY A 106 -13.42 -1.91 -3.58
N GLN A 107 -13.17 -1.46 -4.81
CA GLN A 107 -11.86 -1.44 -5.46
C GLN A 107 -11.19 -0.08 -5.33
N ILE A 108 -11.15 0.45 -4.11
CA ILE A 108 -10.70 1.82 -3.84
C ILE A 108 -9.25 2.05 -4.34
N GLY A 109 -8.41 1.02 -4.27
CA GLY A 109 -7.05 1.05 -4.82
C GLY A 109 -6.98 1.39 -6.32
N ASN A 110 -7.97 0.97 -7.11
CA ASN A 110 -8.03 1.26 -8.54
C ASN A 110 -8.31 2.73 -8.84
N ILE A 111 -9.05 3.43 -7.96
CA ILE A 111 -9.31 4.87 -8.09
C ILE A 111 -7.98 5.64 -8.15
N PHE A 112 -7.04 5.32 -7.25
CA PHE A 112 -5.71 5.94 -7.26
C PHE A 112 -4.93 5.64 -8.54
N ASN A 113 -5.05 4.43 -9.09
CA ASN A 113 -4.40 4.10 -10.36
C ASN A 113 -4.97 4.91 -11.52
N HIS A 114 -6.28 5.14 -11.55
CA HIS A 114 -6.92 6.00 -12.56
C HIS A 114 -6.50 7.46 -12.42
N ILE A 115 -6.49 8.02 -11.19
CA ILE A 115 -6.04 9.40 -10.97
C ILE A 115 -4.56 9.55 -11.37
N ARG A 116 -3.70 8.59 -11.03
CA ARG A 116 -2.29 8.58 -11.47
C ARG A 116 -2.15 8.56 -12.99
N PHE A 117 -2.95 7.72 -13.66
CA PHE A 117 -2.98 7.67 -15.12
C PHE A 117 -3.38 9.02 -15.71
N PHE A 118 -4.48 9.60 -15.22
CA PHE A 118 -4.94 10.91 -15.68
C PHE A 118 -3.90 12.00 -15.44
N ASN A 119 -3.25 12.00 -14.28
CA ASN A 119 -2.21 12.99 -13.97
C ASN A 119 -0.95 12.79 -14.82
N LYS A 120 -0.51 11.54 -15.04
CA LYS A 120 0.66 11.21 -15.89
C LYS A 120 0.54 11.78 -17.30
N TYR A 121 -0.65 11.72 -17.88
CA TYR A 121 -0.92 12.20 -19.24
C TYR A 121 -1.56 13.60 -19.27
N ASN A 122 -1.51 14.35 -18.16
CA ASN A 122 -2.11 15.68 -18.00
C ASN A 122 -3.61 15.74 -18.40
N LEU A 123 -4.35 14.64 -18.29
CA LEU A 123 -5.76 14.56 -18.69
C LEU A 123 -6.69 15.36 -17.78
N PHE A 124 -6.23 15.82 -16.62
CA PHE A 124 -6.94 16.81 -15.81
C PHE A 124 -6.83 18.24 -16.34
N GLU A 125 -5.84 18.53 -17.19
CA GLU A 125 -5.53 19.90 -17.61
C GLU A 125 -6.72 20.52 -18.34
N ARG A 126 -7.14 21.67 -17.82
CA ARG A 126 -8.23 22.49 -18.35
C ARG A 126 -8.09 23.93 -17.90
N ASP A 127 -8.69 24.83 -18.66
CA ASP A 127 -8.77 26.24 -18.31
C ASP A 127 -9.73 26.40 -17.12
N LEU A 128 -9.20 26.85 -15.99
CA LEU A 128 -9.99 27.15 -14.80
C LEU A 128 -10.48 28.59 -14.87
N SER A 129 -11.72 28.82 -14.46
CA SER A 129 -12.22 30.19 -14.28
C SER A 129 -11.48 30.89 -13.13
N ILE A 130 -11.54 32.22 -13.08
CA ILE A 130 -10.90 33.02 -12.01
C ILE A 130 -11.32 32.50 -10.62
N VAL A 131 -12.61 32.26 -10.42
CA VAL A 131 -13.17 31.74 -9.17
C VAL A 131 -12.60 30.36 -8.82
N GLN A 132 -12.42 29.48 -9.81
CA GLN A 132 -11.85 28.16 -9.61
C GLN A 132 -10.34 28.23 -9.31
N SER A 133 -9.62 29.13 -9.97
CA SER A 133 -8.21 29.37 -9.72
C SER A 133 -7.97 29.89 -8.31
N ASP A 134 -8.73 30.92 -7.90
CA ASP A 134 -8.65 31.51 -6.55
C ASP A 134 -8.91 30.47 -5.46
N LEU A 135 -9.91 29.60 -5.68
CA LEU A 135 -10.19 28.48 -4.78
C LEU A 135 -8.99 27.54 -4.66
N THR A 136 -8.38 27.13 -5.77
CA THR A 136 -7.23 26.21 -5.74
C THR A 136 -6.02 26.83 -5.05
N GLU A 137 -5.78 28.13 -5.21
CA GLU A 137 -4.71 28.85 -4.52
C GLU A 137 -4.99 29.00 -3.02
N GLU A 138 -6.26 29.20 -2.63
CA GLU A 138 -6.66 29.19 -1.22
C GLU A 138 -6.40 27.82 -0.58
N ILE A 139 -6.75 26.73 -1.26
CA ILE A 139 -6.51 25.36 -0.81
C ILE A 139 -5.02 25.11 -0.58
N LYS A 140 -4.17 25.50 -1.54
CA LYS A 140 -2.71 25.34 -1.40
C LYS A 140 -2.16 26.01 -0.15
N LYS A 141 -2.67 27.21 0.18
CA LYS A 141 -2.24 27.99 1.34
C LYS A 141 -2.75 27.40 2.66
N LYS A 142 -4.01 26.97 2.70
CA LYS A 142 -4.68 26.55 3.94
C LYS A 142 -4.52 25.07 4.28
N ASP A 143 -4.37 24.20 3.28
CA ASP A 143 -4.34 22.74 3.45
C ASP A 143 -3.05 22.11 2.89
N GLN A 144 -1.92 22.50 3.49
CA GLN A 144 -0.59 21.97 3.14
C GLN A 144 -0.52 20.43 3.27
N ALA A 145 -1.31 19.81 4.14
CA ALA A 145 -1.32 18.36 4.32
C ALA A 145 -1.97 17.66 3.12
N LEU A 146 -3.10 18.18 2.63
CA LEU A 146 -3.71 17.69 1.40
C LEU A 146 -2.77 17.83 0.20
N ILE A 147 -2.11 19.00 0.04
CA ILE A 147 -1.16 19.21 -1.07
C ILE A 147 0.00 18.22 -1.01
N ALA A 148 0.59 18.01 0.18
CA ALA A 148 1.66 17.02 0.35
C ALA A 148 1.18 15.60 0.01
N ASN A 149 -0.03 15.22 0.43
CA ASN A 149 -0.61 13.91 0.10
C ASN A 149 -0.88 13.77 -1.41
N LEU A 150 -1.43 14.79 -2.06
CA LEU A 150 -1.64 14.80 -3.52
C LEU A 150 -0.31 14.63 -4.25
N GLN A 151 0.73 15.34 -3.80
CA GLN A 151 2.04 15.29 -4.42
C GLN A 151 2.69 13.91 -4.28
N ASP A 152 2.61 13.31 -3.09
CA ASP A 152 3.15 11.98 -2.85
C ASP A 152 2.37 10.89 -3.61
N LEU A 153 1.03 10.98 -3.67
CA LEU A 153 0.19 9.98 -4.30
C LEU A 153 0.18 10.04 -5.82
N PHE A 154 0.27 11.25 -6.39
CA PHE A 154 0.00 11.50 -7.81
C PHE A 154 1.15 12.20 -8.55
N GLY A 155 2.18 12.68 -7.85
CA GLY A 155 3.31 13.38 -8.45
C GLY A 155 3.06 14.88 -8.60
N LYS A 156 3.24 15.43 -9.81
CA LYS A 156 3.05 16.88 -10.03
C LYS A 156 1.61 17.28 -9.70
N VAL A 157 1.42 18.31 -8.88
CA VAL A 157 0.10 18.79 -8.46
C VAL A 157 -0.27 20.05 -9.26
N SER A 158 -1.16 19.91 -10.24
CA SER A 158 -1.73 21.04 -10.99
C SER A 158 -2.97 21.62 -10.31
N ASN A 159 -3.35 22.85 -10.66
CA ASN A 159 -4.59 23.45 -10.16
C ASN A 159 -5.81 22.62 -10.58
N SER A 160 -5.79 22.03 -11.78
CA SER A 160 -6.87 21.18 -12.24
C SER A 160 -6.97 19.87 -11.45
N LEU A 161 -5.85 19.28 -11.02
CA LEU A 161 -5.87 18.13 -10.11
C LEU A 161 -6.43 18.51 -8.73
N ILE A 162 -6.01 19.65 -8.16
CA ILE A 162 -6.55 20.15 -6.89
C ILE A 162 -8.05 20.38 -7.02
N PHE A 163 -8.49 21.00 -8.12
CA PHE A 163 -9.90 21.23 -8.37
C PHE A 163 -10.68 19.91 -8.47
N TYR A 164 -10.18 18.94 -9.24
CA TYR A 164 -10.81 17.62 -9.35
C TYR A 164 -10.94 16.96 -7.98
N ALA A 165 -9.84 16.88 -7.22
CA ALA A 165 -9.83 16.30 -5.88
C ALA A 165 -10.77 17.05 -4.94
N CYS A 166 -10.76 18.38 -4.89
CA CYS A 166 -11.56 19.09 -3.90
C CYS A 166 -13.02 19.33 -4.30
N LYS A 167 -13.39 19.21 -5.58
CA LYS A 167 -14.76 19.50 -6.07
C LYS A 167 -15.46 18.32 -6.72
N ILE A 168 -14.80 17.63 -7.64
CA ILE A 168 -15.45 16.60 -8.46
C ILE A 168 -15.53 15.29 -7.68
N MET A 169 -14.42 14.90 -7.05
CA MET A 169 -14.32 13.65 -6.31
C MET A 169 -15.28 13.58 -5.08
N PRO A 170 -15.48 14.64 -4.29
CA PRO A 170 -16.47 14.67 -3.21
C PRO A 170 -17.91 14.55 -3.72
N LYS A 171 -18.19 15.11 -4.91
CA LYS A 171 -19.49 14.96 -5.57
C LYS A 171 -19.76 13.52 -5.95
N ASP A 172 -18.75 12.82 -6.46
CA ASP A 172 -18.89 11.40 -6.82
C ASP A 172 -19.25 10.55 -5.58
N LEU A 173 -18.66 10.86 -4.41
CA LEU A 173 -19.00 10.20 -3.14
C LEU A 173 -20.49 10.34 -2.81
N TYR A 174 -21.08 11.52 -3.03
CA TYR A 174 -22.52 11.74 -2.90
C TYR A 174 -23.34 10.90 -3.88
N LEU A 175 -22.96 10.93 -5.16
CA LEU A 175 -23.66 10.22 -6.23
C LEU A 175 -23.65 8.70 -6.03
N THR A 176 -22.53 8.12 -5.55
CA THR A 176 -22.44 6.67 -5.27
C THR A 176 -23.48 6.20 -4.25
N ARG A 177 -23.96 7.10 -3.39
CA ARG A 177 -24.88 6.79 -2.30
C ARG A 177 -26.34 7.08 -2.63
N ILE A 178 -26.62 7.90 -3.63
CA ILE A 178 -27.99 8.31 -4.00
C ILE A 178 -28.50 7.59 -5.24
N LYS A 179 -27.65 7.40 -6.27
CA LYS A 179 -28.03 6.71 -7.52
C LYS A 179 -28.64 5.31 -7.33
N PRO A 180 -28.21 4.46 -6.38
CA PRO A 180 -28.84 3.15 -6.15
C PRO A 180 -30.34 3.26 -5.79
N TYR A 181 -30.77 4.40 -5.26
CA TYR A 181 -32.15 4.65 -4.82
C TYR A 181 -33.01 5.36 -5.88
N GLU A 182 -32.42 5.83 -6.99
CA GLU A 182 -33.16 6.47 -8.09
C GLU A 182 -33.90 5.45 -8.98
N ASN A 183 -33.43 4.20 -9.02
CA ASN A 183 -34.05 3.12 -9.81
C ASN A 183 -35.05 2.27 -9.01
N LEU A 184 -35.21 2.51 -7.71
CA LEU A 184 -36.29 1.93 -6.92
C LEU A 184 -37.55 2.72 -7.20
N ASN A 185 -38.58 2.03 -7.72
CA ASN A 185 -39.82 2.61 -8.18
C ASN A 185 -40.34 3.64 -7.16
N VAL A 186 -40.25 4.90 -7.56
CA VAL A 186 -40.28 6.06 -6.66
C VAL A 186 -41.61 6.14 -5.92
N ASN A 187 -42.69 5.50 -6.38
CA ASN A 187 -43.99 5.54 -5.71
C ASN A 187 -44.20 4.54 -4.55
N THR A 188 -43.34 3.54 -4.34
CA THR A 188 -43.51 2.58 -3.22
C THR A 188 -42.63 2.87 -2.01
N VAL A 189 -41.58 3.68 -2.16
CA VAL A 189 -40.67 4.06 -1.06
C VAL A 189 -40.90 5.50 -0.58
N LEU A 190 -41.61 6.33 -1.37
CA LEU A 190 -41.83 7.76 -1.09
C LEU A 190 -42.84 8.09 0.02
N MET A 191 -43.47 7.11 0.66
CA MET A 191 -44.42 7.38 1.75
C MET A 191 -43.80 7.32 3.15
N ASN A 192 -42.51 6.97 3.28
CA ASN A 192 -41.81 7.00 4.55
C ASN A 192 -40.54 7.87 4.47
N ASP A 193 -40.17 8.42 5.62
CA ASP A 193 -39.10 9.35 6.00
C ASP A 193 -37.65 9.08 5.48
N GLU A 194 -37.47 8.32 4.41
CA GLU A 194 -36.20 7.72 4.01
C GLU A 194 -35.23 8.67 3.28
N ARG A 195 -35.72 9.72 2.60
CA ARG A 195 -34.82 10.77 2.07
C ARG A 195 -34.20 11.59 3.19
N SER A 196 -34.95 11.85 4.27
CA SER A 196 -34.45 12.38 5.54
C SER A 196 -33.39 11.44 6.11
N ASN A 197 -33.68 10.13 6.17
CA ASN A 197 -32.77 9.12 6.70
C ASN A 197 -31.48 8.94 5.86
N LEU A 198 -31.52 9.10 4.53
CA LEU A 198 -30.34 9.10 3.66
C LEU A 198 -29.44 10.32 3.91
N ARG A 199 -30.02 11.49 4.18
CA ARG A 199 -29.27 12.70 4.57
C ARG A 199 -28.65 12.55 5.96
N TYR A 200 -29.38 11.95 6.91
CA TYR A 200 -28.81 11.54 8.19
C TYR A 200 -27.70 10.48 8.03
N ALA A 201 -27.84 9.55 7.07
CA ALA A 201 -26.85 8.53 6.77
C ALA A 201 -25.58 9.11 6.13
N LEU A 202 -25.65 10.23 5.41
CA LEU A 202 -24.49 10.89 4.82
C LEU A 202 -23.90 12.01 5.70
N ASN A 203 -23.93 11.85 7.02
CA ASN A 203 -23.30 12.79 7.95
C ASN A 203 -21.79 12.54 8.13
N LEU A 204 -21.07 13.54 8.67
CA LEU A 204 -19.61 13.52 8.75
C LEU A 204 -19.11 12.35 9.59
N ARG A 205 -19.88 11.96 10.60
CA ARG A 205 -19.57 10.85 11.49
C ARG A 205 -19.70 9.51 10.77
N PHE A 206 -20.75 9.32 9.96
CA PHE A 206 -20.94 8.10 9.18
C PHE A 206 -19.85 7.93 8.12
N LEU A 207 -19.57 8.97 7.33
CA LEU A 207 -18.53 8.89 6.30
C LEU A 207 -17.14 8.68 6.91
N LYS A 208 -16.84 9.36 8.04
CA LYS A 208 -15.62 9.08 8.81
C LYS A 208 -15.56 7.63 9.25
N ARG A 209 -16.64 7.07 9.80
CA ARG A 209 -16.73 5.63 10.19
C ARG A 209 -16.51 4.69 9.01
N PHE A 210 -17.11 4.98 7.86
CA PHE A 210 -16.89 4.21 6.62
C PHE A 210 -15.42 4.24 6.23
N THR A 211 -14.81 5.43 6.18
CA THR A 211 -13.37 5.56 5.93
C THR A 211 -12.51 5.05 7.07
N ASP A 212 -13.05 4.82 8.26
CA ASP A 212 -12.32 4.25 9.38
C ASP A 212 -12.37 2.73 9.42
N GLY A 213 -13.31 2.10 8.71
CA GLY A 213 -13.49 0.65 8.66
C GLY A 213 -13.10 -0.02 7.34
N PHE A 214 -12.91 0.75 6.25
CA PHE A 214 -12.65 0.16 4.93
C PHE A 214 -11.29 -0.51 4.81
N THR A 215 -11.23 -1.48 3.89
CA THR A 215 -10.01 -2.21 3.55
C THR A 215 -9.44 -1.75 2.21
N LEU A 216 -8.14 -1.48 2.18
CA LEU A 216 -7.37 -1.22 0.96
C LEU A 216 -6.38 -2.36 0.77
N TYR A 217 -6.49 -3.10 -0.34
CA TYR A 217 -5.59 -4.22 -0.64
C TYR A 217 -5.57 -5.32 0.45
N GLY A 218 -6.68 -5.50 1.16
CA GLY A 218 -6.78 -6.43 2.29
C GLY A 218 -6.21 -5.87 3.61
N LEU A 219 -5.91 -4.58 3.70
CA LEU A 219 -5.50 -3.91 4.93
C LEU A 219 -6.60 -2.98 5.44
N SER A 220 -7.00 -3.12 6.70
CA SER A 220 -7.84 -2.17 7.42
C SER A 220 -6.98 -1.19 8.19
N ILE A 221 -7.13 0.09 7.85
CA ILE A 221 -6.63 1.16 8.70
C ILE A 221 -7.76 1.59 9.63
N ARG A 222 -7.47 1.80 10.91
CA ARG A 222 -8.43 2.27 11.91
C ARG A 222 -7.84 3.43 12.67
N TYR A 223 -8.62 4.49 12.83
CA TYR A 223 -8.29 5.56 13.75
C TYR A 223 -8.46 5.03 15.17
N LEU A 224 -7.43 5.16 16.00
CA LEU A 224 -7.48 4.75 17.41
C LEU A 224 -7.82 5.95 18.29
N SER A 225 -6.99 6.98 18.26
CA SER A 225 -7.27 8.25 18.95
C SER A 225 -6.30 9.36 18.52
N SER A 226 -6.33 10.49 19.22
CA SER A 226 -5.37 11.55 19.00
C SER A 226 -3.97 11.11 19.43
N VAL A 227 -2.97 11.62 18.73
CA VAL A 227 -1.56 11.42 19.09
C VAL A 227 -1.26 11.91 20.51
N LYS A 228 -1.94 12.97 20.96
CA LYS A 228 -1.80 13.51 22.32
C LYS A 228 -2.09 12.46 23.39
N GLN A 229 -3.20 11.73 23.27
CA GLN A 229 -3.56 10.68 24.23
C GLN A 229 -2.48 9.59 24.26
N PHE A 230 -1.98 9.17 23.10
CA PHE A 230 -0.90 8.18 23.02
C PHE A 230 0.38 8.66 23.73
N LEU A 231 0.80 9.91 23.47
CA LEU A 231 2.00 10.48 24.07
C LEU A 231 1.88 10.66 25.59
N GLU A 232 0.71 11.05 26.09
CA GLU A 232 0.46 11.17 27.54
C GLU A 232 0.63 9.82 28.24
N THR A 233 0.01 8.75 27.71
CA THR A 233 0.21 7.40 28.27
C THR A 233 1.64 6.93 28.13
N PHE A 234 2.26 7.13 26.96
CA PHE A 234 3.65 6.76 26.71
C PHE A 234 4.61 7.44 27.71
N ASN A 235 4.45 8.73 27.99
CA ASN A 235 5.33 9.47 28.89
C ASN A 235 5.23 8.95 30.33
N ASN A 236 4.02 8.67 30.81
CA ASN A 236 3.80 8.11 32.15
C ASN A 236 4.50 6.75 32.31
N GLU A 237 4.35 5.89 31.30
CA GLU A 237 4.95 4.55 31.29
C GLU A 237 6.46 4.60 31.08
N TYR A 238 6.97 5.54 30.29
CA TYR A 238 8.39 5.71 30.06
C TYR A 238 9.13 6.10 31.35
N VAL A 239 8.59 7.06 32.12
CA VAL A 239 9.13 7.46 33.43
C VAL A 239 9.18 6.28 34.40
N ALA A 240 8.11 5.46 34.43
CA ALA A 240 8.05 4.27 35.29
C ALA A 240 8.96 3.12 34.85
N SER A 241 9.44 3.13 33.59
CA SER A 241 10.15 1.99 32.98
C SER A 241 11.66 1.96 33.18
N GLU A 242 12.24 2.94 33.89
CA GLU A 242 13.68 3.01 34.21
C GLU A 242 14.61 2.84 32.98
N ASN A 243 14.34 3.55 31.88
CA ASN A 243 15.18 3.52 30.66
C ASN A 243 15.28 2.17 29.95
N LYS A 244 14.27 1.30 30.08
CA LYS A 244 14.18 0.08 29.25
C LYS A 244 14.26 0.41 27.76
N LYS A 245 15.05 -0.36 27.02
CA LYS A 245 15.21 -0.24 25.55
C LYS A 245 13.88 -0.37 24.80
N PHE A 246 12.93 -1.11 25.36
CA PHE A 246 11.57 -1.27 24.85
C PHE A 246 10.57 -1.34 26.01
N ILE A 247 9.38 -0.76 25.83
CA ILE A 247 8.33 -0.73 26.86
C ILE A 247 7.00 -1.26 26.31
N GLU A 248 6.23 -1.91 27.18
CA GLU A 248 4.89 -2.43 26.91
C GLU A 248 3.88 -1.73 27.81
N PHE A 249 2.79 -1.22 27.26
CA PHE A 249 1.71 -0.60 28.03
C PHE A 249 0.36 -0.77 27.32
N ASP A 250 -0.73 -0.69 28.09
CA ASP A 250 -2.09 -0.80 27.56
C ASP A 250 -2.73 0.59 27.44
N ILE A 251 -3.40 0.87 26.32
CA ILE A 251 -4.27 2.05 26.16
C ILE A 251 -5.72 1.58 25.95
N ILE A 252 -6.65 2.26 26.61
CA ILE A 252 -8.07 2.14 26.33
C ILE A 252 -8.45 3.22 25.31
N TYR A 253 -8.86 2.79 24.12
CA TYR A 253 -9.29 3.68 23.06
C TYR A 253 -10.78 3.99 23.17
N PRO A 254 -11.19 5.20 22.76
CA PRO A 254 -12.59 5.61 22.73
C PRO A 254 -13.42 4.66 21.87
N PRO A 255 -14.75 4.63 22.08
CA PRO A 255 -15.60 3.64 21.47
C PRO A 255 -15.60 3.73 19.94
N ILE A 256 -15.41 2.59 19.27
CA ILE A 256 -15.45 2.50 17.80
C ILE A 256 -16.89 2.70 17.29
N TYR A 257 -17.86 2.15 18.03
CA TYR A 257 -19.27 2.22 17.75
C TYR A 257 -20.04 2.38 19.06
N TYR A 258 -21.12 3.15 19.01
CA TYR A 258 -22.07 3.26 20.09
C TYR A 258 -23.25 2.39 19.68
N ASP A 259 -23.52 1.35 20.46
CA ASP A 259 -24.70 0.54 20.23
C ASP A 259 -25.91 1.34 20.68
N ILE A 260 -26.74 1.71 19.70
CA ILE A 260 -27.94 2.52 19.94
C ILE A 260 -29.02 1.66 20.59
N GLU A 261 -29.05 0.35 20.32
CA GLU A 261 -30.04 -0.56 20.87
C GLU A 261 -29.69 -0.91 22.33
N ASP A 262 -28.41 -1.19 22.60
CA ASP A 262 -27.94 -1.59 23.94
C ASP A 262 -27.44 -0.43 24.81
N PHE A 263 -27.47 0.81 24.32
CA PHE A 263 -26.89 2.01 24.97
C PHE A 263 -25.45 1.77 25.49
N HIS A 264 -24.66 0.98 24.76
CA HIS A 264 -23.35 0.52 25.22
C HIS A 264 -22.18 1.10 24.40
N GLU A 265 -21.17 1.59 25.12
CA GLU A 265 -19.92 2.10 24.54
C GLU A 265 -18.85 1.01 24.50
N TYR A 266 -18.64 0.43 23.33
CA TYR A 266 -17.60 -0.58 23.12
C TYR A 266 -16.20 0.04 23.06
N HIS A 267 -15.53 0.07 24.21
CA HIS A 267 -14.14 0.48 24.33
C HIS A 267 -13.20 -0.64 23.90
N ILE A 268 -12.08 -0.28 23.25
CA ILE A 268 -11.05 -1.25 22.87
C ILE A 268 -9.81 -1.02 23.70
N LYS A 269 -9.48 -2.00 24.55
CA LYS A 269 -8.18 -2.08 25.21
C LYS A 269 -7.17 -2.68 24.24
N LYS A 270 -6.06 -1.99 24.01
CA LYS A 270 -4.95 -2.47 23.17
C LYS A 270 -3.62 -2.39 23.92
N ARG A 271 -2.75 -3.36 23.63
CA ARG A 271 -1.39 -3.39 24.13
C ARG A 271 -0.42 -2.85 23.09
N HIS A 272 0.36 -1.86 23.49
CA HIS A 272 1.40 -1.25 22.67
C HIS A 272 2.76 -1.78 23.10
N PHE A 273 3.58 -2.14 22.13
CA PHE A 273 5.01 -2.36 22.34
C PHE A 273 5.79 -1.35 21.49
N VAL A 274 6.61 -0.52 22.16
CA VAL A 274 7.30 0.62 21.55
C VAL A 274 8.80 0.61 21.86
N SER A 275 9.54 1.34 21.03
CA SER A 275 10.93 1.73 21.30
C SER A 275 10.92 3.20 21.75
N PRO A 276 11.18 3.51 23.03
CA PRO A 276 11.16 4.87 23.53
C PRO A 276 12.07 5.82 22.76
N THR A 277 13.27 5.36 22.37
CA THR A 277 14.21 6.15 21.58
C THR A 277 13.64 6.61 20.24
N ASN A 278 12.83 5.78 19.57
CA ASN A 278 12.15 6.17 18.33
C ASN A 278 11.02 7.18 18.57
N ILE A 279 10.23 7.01 19.63
CA ILE A 279 9.16 7.94 19.98
C ILE A 279 9.74 9.31 20.36
N LEU A 280 10.72 9.34 21.26
CA LEU A 280 11.38 10.56 21.73
C LEU A 280 12.09 11.30 20.59
N LYS A 281 12.83 10.60 19.73
CA LYS A 281 13.52 11.22 18.57
C LYS A 281 12.56 11.97 17.64
N ASN A 282 11.33 11.49 17.52
CA ASN A 282 10.32 12.09 16.65
C ASN A 282 9.30 12.94 17.42
N GLN A 283 9.43 13.08 18.74
CA GLN A 283 8.39 13.65 19.60
C GLN A 283 7.97 15.05 19.17
N ASN A 284 8.91 15.93 18.85
CA ASN A 284 8.60 17.28 18.38
C ASN A 284 7.80 17.26 17.07
N ASN A 285 8.18 16.39 16.12
CA ASN A 285 7.43 16.23 14.87
C ASN A 285 6.03 15.65 15.10
N ILE A 286 5.89 14.79 16.12
CA ILE A 286 4.64 14.17 16.53
C ILE A 286 3.72 15.21 17.23
N SER A 287 4.28 16.09 18.07
CA SER A 287 3.53 17.09 18.84
C SER A 287 3.20 18.37 18.06
N ASP A 288 4.13 18.85 17.22
CA ASP A 288 4.01 20.15 16.54
C ASP A 288 2.90 20.21 15.50
N LYS A 289 2.45 19.05 15.01
CA LYS A 289 1.62 19.03 13.82
C LYS A 289 0.13 19.07 14.07
N GLY A 290 -0.38 18.84 15.29
CA GLY A 290 -1.81 18.98 15.71
C GLY A 290 -2.90 18.25 14.88
N LYS A 291 -2.54 17.73 13.71
CA LYS A 291 -3.36 17.22 12.61
C LYS A 291 -3.17 15.71 12.44
N TYR A 292 -2.10 15.17 13.03
CA TYR A 292 -1.80 13.75 12.93
C TYR A 292 -2.52 12.98 14.03
N LYS A 293 -2.98 11.80 13.63
CA LYS A 293 -3.85 10.92 14.39
C LYS A 293 -3.13 9.59 14.58
N PHE A 294 -3.44 8.90 15.66
CA PHE A 294 -2.88 7.58 15.91
C PHE A 294 -3.71 6.53 15.17
N TYR A 295 -3.08 5.76 14.29
CA TYR A 295 -3.75 4.76 13.46
C TYR A 295 -3.22 3.36 13.73
N SER A 296 -4.13 2.39 13.67
CA SER A 296 -3.85 0.98 13.56
C SER A 296 -3.97 0.55 12.11
N LEU A 297 -3.00 -0.20 11.61
CA LEU A 297 -3.01 -0.80 10.29
C LEU A 297 -2.95 -2.31 10.46
N SER A 298 -3.97 -3.01 9.98
CA SER A 298 -4.20 -4.43 10.23
C SER A 298 -4.59 -5.18 8.96
N MET A 299 -4.21 -6.44 8.81
CA MET A 299 -4.58 -7.23 7.63
C MET A 299 -5.92 -7.97 7.83
N ILE A 300 -6.80 -7.91 6.83
CA ILE A 300 -8.11 -8.58 6.71
C ILE A 300 -8.11 -9.41 5.41
N LEU A 301 -7.32 -10.49 5.34
CA LEU A 301 -7.27 -11.31 4.13
C LEU A 301 -8.31 -12.44 4.09
N LEU A 302 -9.00 -12.72 5.21
CA LEU A 302 -10.04 -13.74 5.30
C LEU A 302 -11.09 -13.19 6.26
N ALA A 303 -12.33 -13.01 5.79
CA ALA A 303 -13.45 -12.37 6.47
C ALA A 303 -13.82 -12.98 7.85
N GLY A 304 -12.92 -12.94 8.84
CA GLY A 304 -13.16 -13.59 10.13
C GLY A 304 -12.12 -13.42 11.23
N LEU A 305 -10.95 -12.81 11.02
CA LEU A 305 -10.04 -12.54 12.14
C LEU A 305 -9.49 -11.12 12.04
N GLY A 306 -10.13 -10.21 12.77
CA GLY A 306 -9.58 -8.89 13.06
C GLY A 306 -8.29 -8.97 13.90
N PRO A 307 -7.73 -7.82 14.30
CA PRO A 307 -6.47 -7.77 15.04
C PRO A 307 -6.57 -8.58 16.33
N GLN A 308 -5.73 -9.60 16.50
CA GLN A 308 -5.59 -10.40 17.73
C GLN A 308 -4.99 -9.59 18.91
N GLY A 309 -5.10 -8.26 18.90
CA GLY A 309 -4.65 -7.38 20.00
C GLY A 309 -3.14 -7.20 20.15
N TYR A 310 -2.32 -7.81 19.29
CA TYR A 310 -0.86 -7.67 19.32
C TYR A 310 -0.37 -6.90 18.07
N GLY A 311 -0.03 -5.63 18.26
CA GLY A 311 0.58 -4.76 17.26
C GLY A 311 1.86 -4.11 17.77
N PHE A 312 2.72 -3.69 16.85
CA PHE A 312 3.90 -2.89 17.20
C PHE A 312 3.71 -1.45 16.82
N THR A 313 4.02 -0.57 17.76
CA THR A 313 3.83 0.87 17.58
C THR A 313 5.17 1.54 17.36
N TYR A 314 5.27 2.34 16.31
CA TYR A 314 6.44 3.15 15.98
C TYR A 314 6.00 4.50 15.42
N SER A 315 6.94 5.45 15.42
CA SER A 315 6.71 6.77 14.84
C SER A 315 7.53 6.99 13.57
N THR A 316 6.94 7.75 12.64
CA THR A 316 7.63 8.26 11.45
C THR A 316 8.20 9.65 11.74
N PRO A 317 9.27 10.09 11.06
CA PRO A 317 9.79 11.45 11.14
C PRO A 317 8.83 12.53 10.65
N ARG A 318 7.73 12.15 9.97
CA ARG A 318 6.64 13.07 9.63
C ARG A 318 5.71 13.34 10.82
N GLY A 319 5.90 12.70 11.96
CA GLY A 319 5.07 12.87 13.15
C GLY A 319 3.88 11.91 13.21
N GLU A 320 3.84 10.90 12.35
CA GLU A 320 2.79 9.88 12.39
C GLU A 320 3.14 8.83 13.43
N VAL A 321 2.15 8.38 14.19
CA VAL A 321 2.28 7.21 15.05
C VAL A 321 1.43 6.11 14.43
N ILE A 322 2.02 4.93 14.22
CA ILE A 322 1.40 3.82 13.50
C ILE A 322 1.57 2.54 14.31
N GLU A 323 0.48 1.82 14.51
CA GLU A 323 0.49 0.45 14.98
C GLU A 323 0.33 -0.51 13.80
N ILE A 324 1.31 -1.40 13.55
CA ILE A 324 1.16 -2.48 12.57
C ILE A 324 0.73 -3.75 13.29
N CYS A 325 -0.41 -4.29 12.87
CA CYS A 325 -0.93 -5.60 13.24
C CYS A 325 -0.86 -6.53 12.01
N SER A 326 -0.14 -7.65 12.12
CA SER A 326 -0.07 -8.65 11.04
C SER A 326 -1.02 -9.81 11.33
N ASP A 327 -1.61 -10.38 10.29
CA ASP A 327 -2.34 -11.65 10.36
C ASP A 327 -1.40 -12.79 10.83
N GLN A 328 -1.99 -13.80 11.43
CA GLN A 328 -1.26 -14.98 11.89
C GLN A 328 -0.57 -15.72 10.74
N LYS A 329 -1.21 -15.88 9.57
CA LYS A 329 -0.63 -16.62 8.43
C LYS A 329 0.52 -15.85 7.77
N GLU A 330 0.43 -14.53 7.68
CA GLU A 330 1.56 -13.72 7.19
C GLU A 330 2.74 -13.75 8.16
N ASN A 331 2.46 -13.65 9.46
CA ASN A 331 3.48 -13.84 10.49
C ASN A 331 4.14 -15.22 10.40
N GLU A 332 3.35 -16.27 10.22
CA GLU A 332 3.85 -17.64 10.03
C GLU A 332 4.75 -17.73 8.79
N ALA A 333 4.34 -17.14 7.66
CA ALA A 333 5.14 -17.11 6.43
C ALA A 333 6.48 -16.37 6.63
N ILE A 334 6.48 -15.22 7.32
CA ILE A 334 7.69 -14.46 7.66
C ILE A 334 8.60 -15.28 8.59
N ILE A 335 8.03 -15.92 9.61
CA ILE A 335 8.76 -16.78 10.55
C ILE A 335 9.41 -17.97 9.82
N ILE A 336 8.69 -18.61 8.89
CA ILE A 336 9.24 -19.71 8.08
C ILE A 336 10.43 -19.22 7.25
N LYS A 337 10.31 -18.09 6.54
CA LYS A 337 11.42 -17.52 5.76
C LYS A 337 12.61 -17.15 6.64
N PHE A 338 12.37 -16.56 7.80
CA PHE A 338 13.46 -16.21 8.73
C PHE A 338 14.13 -17.45 9.34
N LYS A 339 13.37 -18.50 9.69
CA LYS A 339 13.95 -19.77 10.14
C LYS A 339 14.79 -20.44 9.05
N GLN A 340 14.37 -20.36 7.78
CA GLN A 340 15.20 -20.81 6.65
C GLN A 340 16.52 -20.05 6.57
N TYR A 341 16.48 -18.73 6.75
CA TYR A 341 17.69 -17.90 6.79
C TYR A 341 18.62 -18.28 7.95
N LEU A 342 18.08 -18.45 9.17
CA LEU A 342 18.87 -18.89 10.33
C LEU A 342 19.50 -20.26 10.11
N LYS A 343 18.75 -21.22 9.55
CA LYS A 343 19.27 -22.54 9.18
C LYS A 343 20.46 -22.42 8.23
N ARG A 344 20.33 -21.66 7.14
CA ARG A 344 21.43 -21.45 6.17
C ARG A 344 22.66 -20.85 6.84
N LYS A 345 22.46 -19.82 7.67
CA LYS A 345 23.54 -19.15 8.40
C LYS A 345 24.24 -20.08 9.40
N PHE A 346 23.47 -20.91 10.09
CA PHE A 346 24.00 -21.92 11.01
C PHE A 346 24.82 -22.97 10.29
N LEU A 347 24.28 -23.58 9.23
CA LEU A 347 24.98 -24.65 8.52
C LEU A 347 26.28 -24.13 7.91
N ARG A 348 26.29 -22.90 7.39
CA ARG A 348 27.52 -22.25 6.93
C ARG A 348 28.54 -22.06 8.05
N LYS A 349 28.12 -21.53 9.22
CA LYS A 349 29.01 -21.38 10.38
C LYS A 349 29.53 -22.71 10.91
N LEU A 350 28.69 -23.74 10.94
CA LEU A 350 29.10 -25.07 11.35
C LEU A 350 30.13 -25.64 10.38
N GLU A 351 29.92 -25.45 9.08
CA GLU A 351 30.88 -25.85 8.06
C GLU A 351 32.24 -25.14 8.23
N GLU A 352 32.23 -23.84 8.54
CA GLU A 352 33.43 -23.04 8.88
C GLU A 352 34.14 -23.63 10.11
N GLU A 353 33.42 -23.90 11.20
CA GLU A 353 33.98 -24.47 12.44
C GLU A 353 34.54 -25.89 12.24
N LEU A 354 33.85 -26.76 11.49
CA LEU A 354 34.33 -28.10 11.15
C LEU A 354 35.61 -28.03 10.32
N THR A 355 35.72 -27.02 9.44
CA THR A 355 36.94 -26.79 8.65
C THR A 355 38.09 -26.33 9.55
N ASN A 356 37.84 -25.45 10.52
CA ASN A 356 38.85 -25.01 11.49
C ASN A 356 39.37 -26.15 12.38
N LEU A 357 38.54 -27.17 12.63
CA LEU A 357 38.90 -28.38 13.37
C LEU A 357 39.57 -29.45 12.49
N SER A 358 39.91 -29.13 11.24
CA SER A 358 40.54 -30.06 10.29
C SER A 358 39.76 -31.36 10.04
N ILE A 359 38.43 -31.32 10.22
CA ILE A 359 37.55 -32.46 9.93
C ILE A 359 37.57 -32.76 8.42
N ASN A 360 37.62 -34.04 8.06
CA ASN A 360 37.62 -34.50 6.68
C ASN A 360 36.44 -33.92 5.88
N LEU A 361 36.72 -33.47 4.64
CA LEU A 361 35.73 -32.85 3.75
C LEU A 361 34.50 -33.74 3.51
N VAL A 362 34.69 -35.05 3.36
CA VAL A 362 33.61 -36.03 3.12
C VAL A 362 32.68 -36.11 4.32
N ILE A 363 33.26 -36.11 5.53
CA ILE A 363 32.53 -36.15 6.80
C ILE A 363 31.81 -34.84 7.06
N LYS A 364 32.47 -33.71 6.82
CA LYS A 364 31.86 -32.38 6.89
C LYS A 364 30.60 -32.30 6.00
N LYS A 365 30.72 -32.70 4.73
CA LYS A 365 29.60 -32.68 3.77
C LYS A 365 28.44 -33.55 4.25
N ARG A 366 28.76 -34.77 4.72
CA ARG A 366 27.81 -35.71 5.33
C ARG A 366 27.05 -35.12 6.51
N ILE A 367 27.74 -34.44 7.43
CA ILE A 367 27.13 -33.76 8.59
C ILE A 367 26.20 -32.62 8.13
N ILE A 368 26.65 -31.79 7.19
CA ILE A 368 25.86 -30.66 6.67
C ILE A 368 24.61 -31.14 5.93
N ASP A 369 24.73 -32.16 5.06
CA ASP A 369 23.61 -32.72 4.30
C ASP A 369 22.57 -33.36 5.24
N PHE A 370 23.04 -34.10 6.26
CA PHE A 370 22.18 -34.69 7.28
C PHE A 370 21.40 -33.62 8.07
N LEU A 371 22.09 -32.57 8.53
CA LEU A 371 21.44 -31.45 9.24
C LEU A 371 20.51 -30.66 8.33
N TRP A 372 20.84 -30.54 7.05
CA TRP A 372 19.98 -29.92 6.05
C TRP A 372 18.66 -30.69 5.91
N GLU A 373 18.70 -32.02 5.84
CA GLU A 373 17.50 -32.86 5.70
C GLU A 373 16.62 -32.85 6.96
N ILE A 374 17.21 -32.89 8.15
CA ILE A 374 16.47 -32.93 9.42
C ILE A 374 15.86 -31.58 9.78
N LEU A 375 16.53 -30.47 9.47
CA LEU A 375 16.04 -29.12 9.76
C LEU A 375 15.06 -28.63 8.68
N LYS A 376 13.90 -29.30 8.53
CA LYS A 376 12.88 -28.94 7.54
C LYS A 376 12.20 -27.58 7.83
N PRO A 377 11.99 -26.72 6.81
CA PRO A 377 11.36 -25.40 7.01
C PRO A 377 9.87 -25.41 7.34
N ARG A 378 9.13 -26.42 6.86
CA ARG A 378 7.65 -26.49 6.88
C ARG A 378 7.09 -27.12 8.15
N VAL A 379 7.88 -27.91 8.86
CA VAL A 379 7.51 -28.38 10.20
C VAL A 379 7.96 -27.28 11.13
N LEU A 380 7.08 -26.76 11.98
CA LEU A 380 7.49 -25.96 13.13
C LEU A 380 8.36 -26.87 14.00
N ILE A 381 9.66 -26.98 13.67
CA ILE A 381 10.62 -27.61 14.57
C ILE A 381 10.62 -26.72 15.79
N ASN A 382 9.91 -27.20 16.80
CA ASN A 382 9.71 -26.59 18.09
C ASN A 382 10.95 -26.90 18.94
N TYR A 383 11.22 -26.10 19.95
CA TYR A 383 12.17 -26.41 21.01
C TYR A 383 12.07 -27.87 21.51
N TYR A 384 10.86 -28.45 21.58
CA TYR A 384 10.67 -29.86 21.96
C TYR A 384 11.35 -30.87 21.03
N ASN A 385 11.67 -30.50 19.79
CA ASN A 385 12.40 -31.35 18.85
C ASN A 385 13.93 -31.24 18.99
N LYS A 386 14.43 -30.34 19.86
CA LYS A 386 15.87 -30.14 20.07
C LYS A 386 16.56 -31.44 20.49
N ASP A 387 16.07 -32.10 21.53
CA ASP A 387 16.73 -33.28 22.09
C ASP A 387 16.66 -34.50 21.14
N PRO A 388 15.52 -34.78 20.47
CA PRO A 388 15.48 -35.80 19.41
C PRO A 388 16.45 -35.53 18.26
N ILE A 389 16.61 -34.26 17.84
CA ILE A 389 17.55 -33.87 16.78
C ILE A 389 18.99 -34.04 17.26
N LEU A 390 19.31 -33.57 18.47
CA LEU A 390 20.63 -33.75 19.08
C LEU A 390 21.00 -35.23 19.22
N LYS A 391 20.04 -36.07 19.63
CA LYS A 391 20.27 -37.52 19.75
C LYS A 391 20.62 -38.13 18.39
N LYS A 392 19.91 -37.75 17.33
CA LYS A 392 20.20 -38.20 15.95
C LYS A 392 21.57 -37.72 15.46
N ILE A 393 21.93 -36.47 15.76
CA ILE A 393 23.26 -35.91 15.43
C ILE A 393 24.35 -36.65 16.19
N ARG A 394 24.17 -36.88 17.50
CA ARG A 394 25.10 -37.66 18.31
C ARG A 394 25.30 -39.04 17.71
N SER A 395 24.20 -39.78 17.50
CA SER A 395 24.26 -41.14 16.93
C SER A 395 24.95 -41.16 15.57
N TYR A 396 24.71 -40.16 14.72
CA TYR A 396 25.37 -40.05 13.42
C TYR A 396 26.87 -39.77 13.55
N LEU A 397 27.27 -38.82 14.40
CA LEU A 397 28.68 -38.47 14.59
C LEU A 397 29.49 -39.59 15.27
N TYR A 398 28.87 -40.33 16.19
CA TYR A 398 29.49 -41.50 16.83
C TYR A 398 29.69 -42.71 15.88
N GLN A 399 28.99 -42.73 14.74
CA GLN A 399 29.17 -43.74 13.68
C GLN A 399 30.32 -43.41 12.71
N ILE A 400 31.02 -42.30 12.91
CA ILE A 400 32.14 -41.87 12.06
C ILE A 400 33.44 -42.29 12.73
N ASP A 401 34.19 -43.18 12.07
CA ASP A 401 35.38 -43.86 12.63
C ASP A 401 36.45 -42.88 13.16
N GLU A 402 36.61 -41.70 12.53
CA GLU A 402 37.54 -40.63 12.95
C GLU A 402 37.30 -40.13 14.40
N PHE A 403 36.10 -40.31 14.96
CA PHE A 403 35.75 -39.85 16.31
C PHE A 403 35.76 -40.95 17.38
N GLN A 404 36.10 -42.20 17.05
CA GLN A 404 35.87 -43.31 17.96
C GLN A 404 36.94 -43.50 19.06
N GLN A 405 38.17 -42.97 18.93
CA GLN A 405 39.22 -43.25 19.95
C GLN A 405 40.11 -42.07 20.39
N GLU A 406 40.55 -41.15 19.51
CA GLU A 406 41.48 -40.05 19.91
C GLU A 406 40.82 -38.66 20.10
N GLN A 407 39.65 -38.40 19.50
CA GLN A 407 39.03 -37.05 19.45
C GLN A 407 37.71 -36.92 20.22
N LYS A 408 37.45 -37.79 21.20
CA LYS A 408 36.16 -37.83 21.94
C LYS A 408 35.83 -36.51 22.64
N PHE A 409 36.84 -35.79 23.14
CA PHE A 409 36.68 -34.47 23.73
C PHE A 409 36.25 -33.42 22.69
N GLU A 410 36.86 -33.44 21.51
CA GLU A 410 36.54 -32.54 20.39
C GLU A 410 35.12 -32.79 19.86
N LEU A 411 34.69 -34.05 19.82
CA LEU A 411 33.32 -34.43 19.46
C LEU A 411 32.30 -33.83 20.43
N GLU A 412 32.54 -33.90 21.75
CA GLU A 412 31.63 -33.32 22.75
C GLU A 412 31.62 -31.78 22.69
N VAL A 413 32.75 -31.14 22.37
CA VAL A 413 32.80 -29.71 22.09
C VAL A 413 31.95 -29.34 20.86
N ILE A 414 32.05 -30.12 19.77
CA ILE A 414 31.24 -29.93 18.55
C ILE A 414 29.75 -30.12 18.87
N ILE A 415 29.37 -31.16 19.61
CA ILE A 415 27.98 -31.43 20.02
C ILE A 415 27.44 -30.27 20.87
N ASN A 416 28.23 -29.74 21.80
CA ASN A 416 27.83 -28.59 22.61
C ASN A 416 27.63 -27.33 21.77
N LYS A 417 28.53 -27.04 20.82
CA LYS A 417 28.37 -25.93 19.86
C LYS A 417 27.09 -26.09 19.03
N ILE A 418 26.80 -27.31 18.55
CA ILE A 418 25.57 -27.64 17.81
C ILE A 418 24.33 -27.46 18.70
N SER A 419 24.36 -27.92 19.96
CA SER A 419 23.25 -27.79 20.92
C SER A 419 22.91 -26.34 21.24
N LEU A 420 23.92 -25.51 21.48
CA LEU A 420 23.76 -24.07 21.70
C LEU A 420 23.13 -23.41 20.46
N ALA A 421 23.63 -23.73 19.26
CA ALA A 421 23.08 -23.19 18.03
C ALA A 421 21.63 -23.63 17.77
N LEU A 422 21.31 -24.91 17.96
CA LEU A 422 19.94 -25.43 17.86
C LEU A 422 18.99 -24.71 18.83
N SER A 423 19.44 -24.40 20.04
CA SER A 423 18.63 -23.63 21.00
C SER A 423 18.25 -22.24 20.48
N VAL A 424 19.16 -21.59 19.75
CA VAL A 424 18.91 -20.29 19.12
C VAL A 424 17.96 -20.40 17.93
N ILE A 425 18.16 -21.39 17.06
CA ILE A 425 17.37 -21.58 15.82
C ILE A 425 15.94 -22.04 16.10
N LEU A 426 15.79 -22.94 17.07
CA LEU A 426 14.52 -23.57 17.41
C LEU A 426 13.71 -22.75 18.42
N ARG A 427 14.28 -21.68 18.98
CA ARG A 427 13.55 -20.73 19.84
C ARG A 427 12.28 -20.27 19.12
N ARG A 428 11.16 -20.25 19.84
CA ARG A 428 9.91 -19.69 19.33
C ARG A 428 10.11 -18.21 19.03
N ILE A 429 9.94 -17.84 17.77
CA ILE A 429 9.99 -16.45 17.32
C ILE A 429 8.60 -15.86 17.54
N LYS A 430 8.54 -14.85 18.39
CA LYS A 430 7.34 -14.06 18.64
C LYS A 430 7.33 -12.87 17.69
N LEU A 431 6.15 -12.28 17.51
CA LEU A 431 5.98 -10.97 16.91
C LEU A 431 6.99 -9.96 17.51
N LYS A 432 7.19 -10.00 18.84
CA LYS A 432 8.10 -9.11 19.58
C LYS A 432 9.54 -9.14 19.05
N ASP A 433 10.02 -10.32 18.66
CA ASP A 433 11.37 -10.48 18.10
C ASP A 433 11.51 -9.78 16.74
N GLN A 434 10.45 -9.79 15.93
CA GLN A 434 10.43 -9.09 14.64
C GLN A 434 10.53 -7.57 14.83
N PHE A 435 9.79 -7.01 15.79
CA PHE A 435 9.85 -5.59 16.11
C PHE A 435 11.22 -5.18 16.62
N MET A 436 11.74 -5.88 17.62
CA MET A 436 13.05 -5.58 18.19
C MET A 436 14.13 -5.59 17.10
N THR A 437 14.06 -6.56 16.17
CA THR A 437 14.98 -6.62 15.03
C THR A 437 14.87 -5.38 14.14
N ARG A 438 13.66 -5.00 13.73
CA ARG A 438 13.44 -3.80 12.88
C ARG A 438 13.90 -2.52 13.58
N MET A 439 13.57 -2.35 14.85
CA MET A 439 13.97 -1.18 15.62
C MET A 439 15.47 -1.13 15.91
N ASN A 440 16.13 -2.28 16.08
CA ASN A 440 17.59 -2.33 16.16
C ASN A 440 18.23 -1.88 14.83
N LEU A 441 17.70 -2.31 13.68
CA LEU A 441 18.19 -1.84 12.38
C LEU A 441 18.01 -0.33 12.20
N VAL A 442 16.90 0.23 12.67
CA VAL A 442 16.69 1.70 12.70
C VAL A 442 17.70 2.38 13.61
N TYR A 443 17.90 1.85 14.82
CA TYR A 443 18.83 2.39 15.79
C TYR A 443 20.28 2.37 15.27
N GLU A 444 20.66 1.30 14.57
CA GLU A 444 21.96 1.14 13.90
C GLU A 444 22.08 1.95 12.60
N GLY A 445 21.05 2.70 12.19
CA GLY A 445 21.05 3.49 10.96
C GLY A 445 21.03 2.67 9.66
N LYS A 446 20.79 1.35 9.74
CA LYS A 446 20.77 0.44 8.58
C LYS A 446 19.50 0.57 7.75
N ILE A 447 18.40 0.97 8.37
CA ILE A 447 17.13 1.31 7.69
C ILE A 447 16.56 2.58 8.30
N LYS A 448 15.77 3.33 7.53
CA LYS A 448 15.02 4.47 8.08
C LYS A 448 13.73 3.98 8.74
N SER A 449 13.21 4.71 9.72
CA SER A 449 11.97 4.32 10.42
C SER A 449 10.74 4.34 9.50
N GLU A 450 10.72 5.21 8.48
CA GLU A 450 9.66 5.25 7.46
C GLU A 450 9.70 4.01 6.56
N ASP A 451 10.89 3.44 6.36
CA ASP A 451 11.05 2.29 5.49
C ASP A 451 10.54 1.01 6.17
N ILE A 452 10.31 0.99 7.49
CA ILE A 452 9.65 -0.14 8.18
C ILE A 452 8.28 -0.44 7.56
N ALA A 453 7.49 0.60 7.32
CA ALA A 453 6.18 0.49 6.66
C ALA A 453 6.32 0.01 5.20
N LYS A 454 7.41 0.38 4.52
CA LYS A 454 7.69 0.00 3.13
C LYS A 454 8.18 -1.44 2.97
N LEU A 455 8.91 -1.93 3.97
CA LEU A 455 9.43 -3.30 4.02
C LEU A 455 8.33 -4.35 4.27
N THR A 456 7.11 -3.89 4.56
CA THR A 456 5.91 -4.73 4.66
C THR A 456 5.03 -4.42 3.46
N SER A 457 5.38 -5.02 2.32
CA SER A 457 4.66 -4.86 1.06
C SER A 457 3.66 -6.01 0.86
N LEU A 458 2.39 -5.68 0.68
CA LEU A 458 1.36 -6.64 0.28
C LEU A 458 0.87 -6.26 -1.11
N ARG A 459 0.96 -7.20 -2.06
CA ARG A 459 0.51 -7.03 -3.46
C ARG A 459 1.06 -5.77 -4.15
N GLY A 460 2.30 -5.39 -3.85
CA GLY A 460 2.98 -4.27 -4.51
C GLY A 460 2.71 -2.88 -3.92
N LYS A 461 2.03 -2.78 -2.76
CA LYS A 461 1.81 -1.53 -2.02
C LYS A 461 2.40 -1.61 -0.62
N SER A 462 3.00 -0.53 -0.15
CA SER A 462 3.47 -0.42 1.22
C SER A 462 2.35 -0.04 2.18
N HIS A 463 2.51 -0.39 3.45
CA HIS A 463 1.66 0.12 4.53
C HIS A 463 1.59 1.66 4.57
N TYR A 464 2.67 2.32 4.16
CA TYR A 464 2.76 3.78 4.11
C TYR A 464 1.84 4.37 3.05
N ASP A 465 1.88 3.83 1.83
CA ASP A 465 1.03 4.30 0.72
C ASP A 465 -0.45 4.20 1.09
N VAL A 466 -0.84 3.11 1.77
CA VAL A 466 -2.22 2.88 2.20
C VAL A 466 -2.67 3.94 3.23
N LEU A 467 -1.78 4.37 4.12
CA LEU A 467 -2.07 5.47 5.06
C LEU A 467 -2.26 6.80 4.34
N GLN A 468 -1.42 7.11 3.34
CA GLN A 468 -1.57 8.31 2.52
C GLN A 468 -2.90 8.33 1.77
N GLU A 469 -3.25 7.20 1.14
CA GLU A 469 -4.53 7.00 0.45
C GLU A 469 -5.73 7.24 1.39
N ARG A 470 -5.64 6.79 2.65
CA ARG A 470 -6.65 7.09 3.66
C ARG A 470 -6.72 8.57 4.00
N PHE A 471 -5.58 9.21 4.30
CA PHE A 471 -5.58 10.63 4.65
C PHE A 471 -6.18 11.48 3.54
N PHE A 472 -5.91 11.11 2.28
CA PHE A 472 -6.55 11.69 1.11
C PHE A 472 -8.09 11.59 1.22
N PHE A 473 -8.67 10.39 1.36
CA PHE A 473 -10.12 10.25 1.53
C PHE A 473 -10.70 10.95 2.76
N GLN A 474 -9.95 11.06 3.86
CA GLN A 474 -10.41 11.82 5.02
C GLN A 474 -10.49 13.33 4.73
N ASN A 475 -9.57 13.87 3.94
CA ASN A 475 -9.64 15.25 3.47
C ASN A 475 -10.81 15.44 2.50
N GLU A 476 -11.03 14.51 1.58
CA GLU A 476 -12.19 14.49 0.68
C GLU A 476 -13.51 14.60 1.45
N ILE A 477 -13.66 13.83 2.53
CA ILE A 477 -14.84 13.92 3.41
C ILE A 477 -14.96 15.32 4.02
N ASN A 478 -13.87 15.92 4.49
CA ASN A 478 -13.94 17.28 5.07
C ASN A 478 -14.42 18.29 4.01
N TRP A 479 -13.93 18.19 2.77
CA TRP A 479 -14.37 19.03 1.65
C TRP A 479 -15.82 18.78 1.27
N PHE A 480 -16.27 17.52 1.27
CA PHE A 480 -17.66 17.18 1.04
C PHE A 480 -18.61 17.94 1.97
N PHE A 481 -18.35 17.99 3.29
CA PHE A 481 -19.21 18.75 4.20
C PHE A 481 -19.07 20.25 4.04
N LYS A 482 -17.89 20.77 3.68
CA LYS A 482 -17.72 22.20 3.46
C LYS A 482 -18.53 22.66 2.24
N ASP A 483 -18.46 21.92 1.15
CA ASP A 483 -19.05 22.30 -0.13
C ASP A 483 -20.53 21.96 -0.23
N TYR A 484 -20.96 20.85 0.37
CA TYR A 484 -22.32 20.34 0.29
C TYR A 484 -23.11 20.53 1.60
N ALA A 485 -22.60 21.30 2.57
CA ALA A 485 -23.26 21.55 3.86
C ALA A 485 -24.74 21.94 3.73
N LYS A 486 -25.07 22.78 2.73
CA LYS A 486 -26.45 23.24 2.50
C LYS A 486 -27.34 22.12 1.97
N GLU A 487 -26.85 21.32 1.04
CA GLU A 487 -27.59 20.20 0.42
C GLU A 487 -27.81 19.03 1.40
N ILE A 488 -26.93 18.91 2.41
CA ILE A 488 -27.03 17.89 3.47
C ILE A 488 -27.99 18.33 4.59
N LYS A 489 -28.08 19.64 4.88
CA LYS A 489 -28.92 20.20 5.97
C LYS A 489 -30.35 20.55 5.55
N ALA A 490 -30.57 20.91 4.28
CA ALA A 490 -31.90 21.03 3.68
C ALA A 490 -32.51 19.65 3.51
#